data_AF-A0A162FF08-F1
#
_entry.id   AF-A0A162FF08-F1
#
_cell.length_a   1.000
_cell.length_b   1.000
_cell.length_c   1.000
_cell.angle_alpha   90.00
_cell.angle_beta   90.00
_cell.angle_gamma   90.00
#
_symmetry.space_group_name_H-M   'P 1'
#
loop_
_entity.id
_entity.type
_entity.pdbx_description
1 polymer ?
#
loop_
_entity_poly.entity_id
_entity_poly.type
_entity_poly.pdbx_seq_one_letter_code
_entity_poly.pdbx_strand_id
1 'polypeptide(L)'
;MKLRYHNSLNNFAEVNDNNMDLILADVKEFLHLYLFKGYVSDDINLHIEDLFNLKHDDVLTLKTAHFLLSDEVRNLIVILPQLIRNLAHSTKKETTIINGNVRGKINWSQTIKERLSRGFDDKALFVCQPSLKYYDLEENQLLKFLLKKIIFLKDNYLDFVSLSNFNIEDIDSANDWYEIVSNNYKMSVKILNKVYFDEIETIEHIKSKHIRKCYKNRNTFYHIIANAYRLYERLFIENDLNTLKELIETRLIKVVNPDKLYEIYIFFNLFKDLKDVNYRVLHSKGDYSTNFIIDNVKVTIHYQFTPNTLNNVSEYKKILKNYEITAHTRSPDIIIEFEKECKSYYRIIEVKNSSKTSYIRNSLYKVMGYYKDFEGIKNTDNFGFVENFPIVLVTWGGINIKENYDPFEDKIIILNRNEFLDNVEKLIKCN
;
A
#
# COMPACT_ATOMS: atom_id res chain seq x y z
N MET A 1 25.75 -6.39 -23.36
CA MET A 1 25.71 -5.35 -24.42
C MET A 1 24.41 -4.57 -24.25
N LYS A 2 24.34 -3.65 -23.28
CA LYS A 2 23.16 -2.84 -22.97
C LYS A 2 23.08 -1.69 -24.00
N LEU A 3 22.22 -1.83 -25.01
CA LEU A 3 21.84 -0.71 -25.87
C LEU A 3 21.16 0.35 -24.98
N ARG A 4 21.82 1.50 -24.82
CA ARG A 4 21.34 2.63 -24.01
C ARG A 4 19.99 3.12 -24.56
N TYR A 5 18.92 2.91 -23.80
CA TYR A 5 17.60 3.53 -24.03
C TYR A 5 17.62 5.06 -23.95
N HIS A 6 18.73 5.67 -23.49
CA HIS A 6 18.89 7.12 -23.35
C HIS A 6 18.64 7.92 -24.63
N ASN A 7 18.88 7.37 -25.83
CA ASN A 7 18.71 8.11 -27.07
C ASN A 7 17.23 8.36 -27.45
N SER A 8 16.28 7.50 -27.04
CA SER A 8 14.87 7.70 -27.39
C SER A 8 14.20 8.82 -26.56
N LEU A 9 14.67 9.02 -25.33
CA LEU A 9 14.11 9.99 -24.38
C LEU A 9 14.57 11.45 -24.64
N ASN A 10 15.59 11.66 -25.47
CA ASN A 10 16.16 12.99 -25.75
C ASN A 10 15.28 13.88 -26.65
N ASN A 11 14.32 13.31 -27.38
CA ASN A 11 13.49 14.06 -28.32
C ASN A 11 12.25 14.72 -27.68
N PHE A 12 11.98 14.48 -26.39
CA PHE A 12 10.77 14.96 -25.74
C PHE A 12 11.04 16.20 -24.89
N ALA A 13 10.07 17.13 -24.86
CA ALA A 13 10.13 18.34 -24.03
C ALA A 13 9.78 18.09 -22.55
N GLU A 14 9.00 17.06 -22.25
CA GLU A 14 8.60 16.64 -20.90
C GLU A 14 8.06 15.20 -20.93
N VAL A 15 7.97 14.56 -19.75
CA VAL A 15 7.21 13.32 -19.56
C VAL A 15 5.73 13.61 -19.73
N ASN A 16 5.05 12.79 -20.52
CA ASN A 16 3.62 12.85 -20.76
C ASN A 16 3.10 11.45 -21.13
N ASP A 17 1.79 11.31 -21.23
CA ASP A 17 1.11 10.04 -21.47
C ASP A 17 1.67 9.25 -22.68
N ASN A 18 2.22 9.92 -23.70
CA ASN A 18 2.75 9.27 -24.90
C ASN A 18 4.16 8.68 -24.74
N ASN A 19 4.90 9.04 -23.68
CA ASN A 19 6.29 8.62 -23.49
C ASN A 19 6.59 8.05 -22.09
N MET A 20 5.59 7.96 -21.21
CA MET A 20 5.73 7.39 -19.86
C MET A 20 6.30 5.97 -19.85
N ASP A 21 5.89 5.13 -20.80
CA ASP A 21 6.34 3.73 -20.87
C ASP A 21 7.86 3.60 -21.02
N LEU A 22 8.52 4.56 -21.67
CA LEU A 22 9.97 4.58 -21.82
C LEU A 22 10.68 4.80 -20.49
N ILE A 23 10.10 5.62 -19.61
CA ILE A 23 10.66 5.93 -18.28
C ILE A 23 10.34 4.81 -17.31
N LEU A 24 9.09 4.31 -17.36
CA LEU A 24 8.68 3.14 -16.57
C LEU A 24 9.57 1.94 -16.84
N ALA A 25 10.05 1.76 -18.08
CA ALA A 25 10.99 0.69 -18.42
C ALA A 25 12.36 0.83 -17.72
N ASP A 26 12.89 2.04 -17.52
CA ASP A 26 14.19 2.27 -16.89
C ASP A 26 14.17 2.04 -15.36
N VAL A 27 13.01 2.22 -14.73
CA VAL A 27 12.83 2.00 -13.28
C VAL A 27 11.93 0.82 -12.94
N LYS A 28 11.65 -0.03 -13.93
CA LYS A 28 10.67 -1.13 -13.84
C LYS A 28 10.96 -2.07 -12.67
N GLU A 29 12.24 -2.36 -12.44
CA GLU A 29 12.69 -3.25 -11.38
C GLU A 29 12.39 -2.73 -9.97
N PHE A 30 12.23 -1.42 -9.78
CA PHE A 30 11.93 -0.80 -8.49
C PHE A 30 10.45 -0.47 -8.29
N LEU A 31 9.60 -0.64 -9.32
CA LEU A 31 8.17 -0.31 -9.23
C LEU A 31 7.41 -1.15 -8.19
N HIS A 32 7.94 -2.32 -7.80
CA HIS A 32 7.38 -3.10 -6.71
C HIS A 32 7.46 -2.36 -5.35
N LEU A 33 8.34 -1.38 -5.21
CA LEU A 33 8.43 -0.52 -4.03
C LEU A 33 7.39 0.61 -4.06
N TYR A 34 6.71 0.85 -5.18
CA TYR A 34 5.77 1.95 -5.35
C TYR A 34 4.34 1.56 -4.96
N LEU A 35 3.84 2.15 -3.87
CA LEU A 35 2.48 2.00 -3.35
C LEU A 35 1.77 3.35 -3.13
N PHE A 36 2.00 4.34 -4.00
CA PHE A 36 1.07 5.48 -4.09
C PHE A 36 -0.08 5.14 -5.04
N LYS A 37 -1.07 6.03 -5.11
CA LYS A 37 -2.22 5.90 -6.01
C LYS A 37 -1.78 5.68 -7.46
N GLY A 38 -2.35 4.67 -8.11
CA GLY A 38 -1.97 4.25 -9.46
C GLY A 38 -2.87 3.13 -9.98
N TYR A 39 -2.70 2.77 -11.25
CA TYR A 39 -3.49 1.71 -11.88
C TYR A 39 -2.80 0.36 -11.78
N VAL A 40 -3.57 -0.69 -11.51
CA VAL A 40 -3.09 -2.07 -11.57
C VAL A 40 -2.86 -2.45 -13.03
N SER A 41 -1.73 -3.07 -13.34
CA SER A 41 -1.43 -3.60 -14.67
C SER A 41 -0.89 -5.01 -14.58
N ASP A 42 -1.54 -5.91 -15.31
CA ASP A 42 -1.18 -7.34 -15.41
C ASP A 42 -0.33 -7.65 -16.67
N ASP A 43 -0.10 -6.65 -17.54
CA ASP A 43 0.65 -6.80 -18.81
C ASP A 43 2.18 -6.84 -18.62
N ILE A 44 2.64 -7.00 -17.39
CA ILE A 44 4.04 -6.89 -17.04
C ILE A 44 4.50 -8.25 -16.54
N ASN A 45 5.50 -8.81 -17.22
CA ASN A 45 6.32 -9.87 -16.69
C ASN A 45 7.65 -9.24 -16.25
N LEU A 46 7.93 -9.30 -14.95
CA LEU A 46 9.19 -8.86 -14.36
C LEU A 46 10.00 -10.05 -13.91
N HIS A 47 11.33 -9.91 -13.97
CA HIS A 47 12.23 -10.78 -13.22
C HIS A 47 12.89 -9.92 -12.15
N ILE A 48 12.57 -10.20 -10.88
CA ILE A 48 13.13 -9.46 -9.75
C ILE A 48 14.16 -10.35 -9.05
N GLU A 49 15.46 -10.01 -9.15
CA GLU A 49 16.54 -10.83 -8.59
C GLU A 49 16.60 -10.74 -7.05
N ASP A 50 16.50 -9.54 -6.47
CA ASP A 50 16.69 -9.28 -5.03
C ASP A 50 15.50 -8.56 -4.38
N LEU A 51 14.36 -9.25 -4.25
CA LEU A 51 13.08 -8.64 -3.83
C LEU A 51 13.03 -8.21 -2.34
N PHE A 52 13.93 -8.72 -1.49
CA PHE A 52 13.69 -8.76 -0.04
C PHE A 52 14.75 -8.13 0.85
N ASN A 53 15.59 -7.21 0.37
CA ASN A 53 16.34 -6.34 1.30
C ASN A 53 15.45 -5.22 1.87
N LEU A 54 14.30 -5.65 2.43
CA LEU A 54 13.22 -4.84 2.95
C LEU A 54 13.05 -5.12 4.45
N LYS A 55 12.58 -4.13 5.20
CA LYS A 55 12.18 -4.37 6.59
C LYS A 55 10.95 -5.27 6.65
N HIS A 56 10.79 -5.99 7.76
CA HIS A 56 9.67 -6.89 7.97
C HIS A 56 8.30 -6.23 7.76
N ASP A 57 8.12 -4.99 8.24
CA ASP A 57 6.86 -4.26 8.10
C ASP A 57 6.58 -3.88 6.63
N ASP A 58 7.61 -3.57 5.86
CA ASP A 58 7.51 -3.28 4.43
C ASP A 58 7.10 -4.53 3.65
N VAL A 59 7.68 -5.70 3.99
CA VAL A 59 7.28 -6.99 3.42
C VAL A 59 5.81 -7.29 3.74
N LEU A 60 5.35 -7.05 4.96
CA LEU A 60 3.95 -7.22 5.33
C LEU A 60 3.02 -6.27 4.57
N THR A 61 3.47 -5.04 4.33
CA THR A 61 2.75 -4.05 3.53
C THR A 61 2.59 -4.53 2.09
N LEU A 62 3.67 -5.02 1.46
CA LEU A 62 3.63 -5.59 0.12
C LEU A 62 2.72 -6.82 0.05
N LYS A 63 2.88 -7.77 0.98
CA LYS A 63 1.98 -8.94 1.08
C LYS A 63 0.53 -8.52 1.15
N THR A 64 0.24 -7.51 1.96
CA THR A 64 -1.11 -7.01 2.14
C THR A 64 -1.66 -6.37 0.88
N ALA A 65 -0.90 -5.49 0.23
CA ALA A 65 -1.31 -4.86 -1.02
C ALA A 65 -1.59 -5.92 -2.10
N HIS A 66 -0.63 -6.81 -2.36
CA HIS A 66 -0.78 -7.81 -3.42
C HIS A 66 -1.82 -8.89 -3.08
N PHE A 67 -1.98 -9.28 -1.82
CA PHE A 67 -3.08 -10.16 -1.41
C PHE A 67 -4.44 -9.52 -1.66
N LEU A 68 -4.65 -8.27 -1.24
CA LEU A 68 -5.94 -7.60 -1.41
C LEU A 68 -6.25 -7.27 -2.87
N LEU A 69 -5.23 -7.13 -3.71
CA LEU A 69 -5.42 -6.97 -5.14
C LEU A 69 -5.72 -8.31 -5.82
N SER A 70 -5.12 -9.42 -5.37
CA SER A 70 -5.16 -10.75 -6.01
C SER A 70 -6.52 -11.17 -6.58
N ASP A 71 -6.48 -11.98 -7.64
CA ASP A 71 -7.69 -12.49 -8.28
C ASP A 71 -8.52 -13.35 -7.33
N GLU A 72 -7.89 -14.06 -6.39
CA GLU A 72 -8.59 -14.83 -5.36
C GLU A 72 -9.45 -13.93 -4.47
N VAL A 73 -8.93 -12.77 -4.05
CA VAL A 73 -9.70 -11.80 -3.26
C VAL A 73 -10.73 -11.11 -4.12
N ARG A 74 -10.38 -10.69 -5.35
CA ARG A 74 -11.33 -10.09 -6.29
C ARG A 74 -12.53 -11.02 -6.53
N ASN A 75 -12.27 -12.28 -6.88
CA ASN A 75 -13.30 -13.29 -7.12
C ASN A 75 -14.16 -13.50 -5.87
N LEU A 76 -13.56 -13.55 -4.68
CA LEU A 76 -14.29 -13.62 -3.42
C LEU A 76 -15.25 -12.44 -3.28
N ILE A 77 -14.77 -11.20 -3.42
CA ILE A 77 -15.58 -9.98 -3.22
C ILE A 77 -16.75 -9.91 -4.20
N VAL A 78 -16.52 -10.25 -5.47
CA VAL A 78 -17.56 -10.26 -6.53
C VAL A 78 -18.68 -11.24 -6.21
N ILE A 79 -18.37 -12.43 -5.67
CA ILE A 79 -19.41 -13.44 -5.37
C ILE A 79 -20.20 -13.16 -4.08
N LEU A 80 -19.72 -12.29 -3.18
CA LEU A 80 -20.32 -12.09 -1.85
C LEU A 80 -21.83 -11.78 -1.89
N PRO A 81 -22.33 -10.86 -2.75
CA PRO A 81 -23.76 -10.56 -2.78
C PRO A 81 -24.63 -11.78 -3.09
N GLN A 82 -24.17 -12.66 -3.99
CA GLN A 82 -24.90 -13.89 -4.36
C GLN A 82 -24.71 -14.98 -3.31
N LEU A 83 -23.50 -15.11 -2.75
CA LEU A 83 -23.19 -16.08 -1.70
C LEU A 83 -24.05 -15.85 -0.45
N ILE A 84 -24.24 -14.61 -0.01
CA ILE A 84 -25.05 -14.31 1.18
C ILE A 84 -26.52 -14.68 1.00
N ARG A 85 -27.08 -14.51 -0.21
CA ARG A 85 -28.46 -14.94 -0.49
C ARG A 85 -28.62 -16.45 -0.38
N ASN A 86 -27.55 -17.19 -0.66
CA ASN A 86 -27.50 -18.66 -0.67
C ASN A 86 -26.51 -19.21 0.35
N LEU A 87 -26.45 -18.58 1.53
CA LEU A 87 -25.52 -18.98 2.58
C LEU A 87 -25.82 -20.42 3.02
N ALA A 88 -24.78 -21.25 3.10
CA ALA A 88 -24.89 -22.62 3.56
C ALA A 88 -25.50 -22.63 4.96
N HIS A 89 -26.47 -23.52 5.16
CA HIS A 89 -27.10 -23.72 6.45
C HIS A 89 -27.36 -25.19 6.66
N SER A 90 -27.24 -25.62 7.90
CA SER A 90 -27.78 -26.89 8.35
C SER A 90 -29.15 -26.65 8.99
N THR A 91 -29.88 -27.72 9.22
CA THR A 91 -31.13 -27.68 9.96
C THR A 91 -30.92 -28.29 11.33
N LYS A 92 -31.09 -27.49 12.37
CA LYS A 92 -31.11 -27.98 13.76
C LYS A 92 -32.56 -28.16 14.18
N LYS A 93 -32.84 -29.31 14.79
CA LYS A 93 -34.13 -29.59 15.43
C LYS A 93 -33.94 -29.42 16.92
N GLU A 94 -34.31 -28.26 17.44
CA GLU A 94 -34.35 -28.04 18.88
C GLU A 94 -35.76 -28.26 19.38
N THR A 95 -35.87 -28.91 20.53
CA THR A 95 -37.17 -29.18 21.15
C THR A 95 -37.54 -27.96 22.02
N THR A 96 -38.64 -27.29 21.69
CA THR A 96 -39.14 -26.13 22.42
C THR A 96 -40.54 -26.39 22.97
N ILE A 97 -40.79 -25.91 24.19
CA ILE A 97 -42.12 -25.92 24.79
C ILE A 97 -42.82 -24.65 24.31
N ILE A 98 -43.96 -24.80 23.64
CA ILE A 98 -44.73 -23.68 23.10
C ILE A 98 -46.16 -23.79 23.63
N ASN A 99 -46.73 -22.65 24.04
CA ASN A 99 -48.13 -22.57 24.42
C ASN A 99 -48.96 -21.95 23.29
N GLY A 100 -50.00 -22.65 22.84
CA GLY A 100 -50.95 -22.22 21.81
C GLY A 100 -50.46 -22.33 20.36
N ASN A 101 -49.30 -21.77 20.02
CA ASN A 101 -48.84 -21.66 18.63
C ASN A 101 -47.88 -22.78 18.21
N VAL A 102 -48.41 -23.86 17.62
CA VAL A 102 -47.59 -25.00 17.17
C VAL A 102 -46.72 -24.62 15.97
N ARG A 103 -45.40 -24.74 16.11
CA ARG A 103 -44.43 -24.59 15.01
C ARG A 103 -43.58 -25.85 14.84
N GLY A 104 -43.62 -26.44 13.66
CA GLY A 104 -42.88 -27.68 13.35
C GLY A 104 -43.58 -28.95 13.83
N LYS A 105 -42.82 -30.05 13.95
CA LYS A 105 -43.38 -31.35 14.35
C LYS A 105 -43.62 -31.39 15.85
N ILE A 106 -44.82 -31.78 16.28
CA ILE A 106 -45.12 -32.02 17.69
C ILE A 106 -44.44 -33.33 18.13
N ASN A 107 -43.69 -33.28 19.23
CA ASN A 107 -43.25 -34.46 19.96
C ASN A 107 -44.32 -34.84 20.98
N TRP A 108 -45.26 -35.70 20.56
CA TRP A 108 -46.39 -36.10 21.41
C TRP A 108 -45.95 -36.77 22.70
N SER A 109 -44.91 -37.62 22.64
CA SER A 109 -44.39 -38.32 23.82
C SER A 109 -43.88 -37.34 24.88
N GLN A 110 -43.09 -36.33 24.47
CA GLN A 110 -42.64 -35.28 25.41
C GLN A 110 -43.76 -34.32 25.81
N THR A 111 -44.68 -34.01 24.91
CA THR A 111 -45.84 -33.15 25.21
C THR A 111 -46.71 -33.74 26.31
N ILE A 112 -47.02 -35.03 26.21
CA ILE A 112 -47.80 -35.75 27.23
C ILE A 112 -47.04 -35.74 28.56
N LYS A 113 -45.75 -36.06 28.55
CA LYS A 113 -44.91 -36.05 29.76
C LYS A 113 -44.90 -34.68 30.43
N GLU A 114 -44.80 -33.62 29.64
CA GLU A 114 -44.68 -32.26 30.15
C GLU A 114 -46.01 -31.63 30.57
N ARG A 115 -47.13 -32.12 30.03
CA ARG A 115 -48.46 -31.83 30.59
C ARG A 115 -48.65 -32.56 31.91
N LEU A 116 -48.26 -33.83 32.02
CA LEU A 116 -48.37 -34.61 33.26
C LEU A 116 -47.56 -33.98 34.40
N SER A 117 -46.34 -33.52 34.13
CA SER A 117 -45.50 -32.87 35.14
C SER A 117 -46.09 -31.56 35.67
N ARG A 118 -46.96 -30.90 34.90
CA ARG A 118 -47.59 -29.60 35.24
C ARG A 118 -49.06 -29.71 35.64
N GLY A 119 -49.58 -30.91 35.88
CA GLY A 119 -50.96 -31.11 36.37
C GLY A 119 -52.03 -31.32 35.28
N PHE A 120 -51.64 -31.44 34.01
CA PHE A 120 -52.51 -31.77 32.85
C PHE A 120 -53.60 -30.75 32.49
N ASP A 121 -53.66 -29.61 33.19
CA ASP A 121 -54.69 -28.58 32.98
C ASP A 121 -54.44 -27.74 31.71
N ASP A 122 -53.18 -27.58 31.29
CA ASP A 122 -52.82 -26.78 30.11
C ASP A 122 -52.84 -27.61 28.81
N LYS A 123 -54.02 -27.68 28.17
CA LYS A 123 -54.23 -28.34 26.87
C LYS A 123 -53.57 -27.62 25.70
N ALA A 124 -53.11 -26.38 25.88
CA ALA A 124 -52.48 -25.58 24.84
C ALA A 124 -50.94 -25.70 24.85
N LEU A 125 -50.36 -26.38 25.84
CA LEU A 125 -48.92 -26.65 25.92
C LEU A 125 -48.49 -27.77 24.95
N PHE A 126 -47.61 -27.49 24.01
CA PHE A 126 -47.05 -28.45 23.07
C PHE A 126 -45.52 -28.43 23.11
N VAL A 127 -44.91 -29.61 23.10
CA VAL A 127 -43.47 -29.75 22.91
C VAL A 127 -43.21 -29.97 21.43
N CYS A 128 -42.68 -28.96 20.76
CA CYS A 128 -42.49 -28.91 19.31
C CYS A 128 -41.02 -28.99 18.93
N GLN A 129 -40.74 -29.45 17.72
CA GLN A 129 -39.41 -29.44 17.11
C GLN A 129 -39.45 -28.59 15.84
N PRO A 130 -39.41 -27.25 15.95
CA PRO A 130 -39.27 -26.38 14.80
C PRO A 130 -37.94 -26.64 14.08
N SER A 131 -38.00 -26.57 12.75
CA SER A 131 -36.82 -26.63 11.89
C SER A 131 -36.18 -25.25 11.87
N LEU A 132 -35.11 -25.05 12.62
CA LEU A 132 -34.35 -23.79 12.62
C LEU A 132 -33.13 -23.92 11.72
N LYS A 133 -32.88 -22.87 10.92
CA LYS A 133 -31.66 -22.77 10.12
C LYS A 133 -30.50 -22.46 11.04
N TYR A 134 -29.42 -23.22 10.89
CA TYR A 134 -28.17 -23.05 11.63
C TYR A 134 -27.06 -22.69 10.64
N TYR A 135 -26.54 -21.48 10.75
CA TYR A 135 -25.55 -20.93 9.81
C TYR A 135 -24.10 -21.08 10.28
N ASP A 136 -23.86 -21.45 11.53
CA ASP A 136 -22.52 -21.61 12.08
C ASP A 136 -21.87 -22.93 11.63
N LEU A 137 -21.57 -23.00 10.33
CA LEU A 137 -20.90 -24.11 9.66
C LEU A 137 -19.43 -23.76 9.43
N GLU A 138 -18.57 -24.77 9.33
CA GLU A 138 -17.13 -24.54 9.16
C GLU A 138 -16.78 -23.70 7.93
N GLU A 139 -17.52 -23.87 6.83
CA GLU A 139 -17.34 -23.07 5.62
C GLU A 139 -17.73 -21.59 5.80
N ASN A 140 -18.72 -21.31 6.65
CA ASN A 140 -19.16 -19.94 6.95
C ASN A 140 -18.24 -19.28 7.99
N GLN A 141 -17.71 -20.06 8.93
CA GLN A 141 -16.67 -19.61 9.85
C GLN A 141 -15.40 -19.19 9.07
N LEU A 142 -15.01 -19.95 8.03
CA LEU A 142 -13.89 -19.59 7.16
C LEU A 142 -14.15 -18.28 6.39
N LEU A 143 -15.36 -18.11 5.85
CA LEU A 143 -15.76 -16.86 5.22
C LEU A 143 -15.65 -15.68 6.21
N LYS A 144 -16.23 -15.83 7.41
CA LYS A 144 -16.18 -14.79 8.46
C LYS A 144 -14.74 -14.44 8.83
N PHE A 145 -13.88 -15.44 8.96
CA PHE A 145 -12.45 -15.24 9.20
C PHE A 145 -11.79 -14.42 8.10
N LEU A 146 -11.98 -14.79 6.83
CA LEU A 146 -11.37 -14.08 5.71
C LEU A 146 -11.83 -12.63 5.59
N LEU A 147 -13.13 -12.36 5.73
CA LEU A 147 -13.64 -10.98 5.70
C LEU A 147 -13.06 -10.13 6.83
N LYS A 148 -12.92 -10.70 8.03
CA LYS A 148 -12.24 -10.04 9.15
C LYS A 148 -10.75 -9.81 8.86
N LYS A 149 -10.08 -10.75 8.19
CA LYS A 149 -8.67 -10.58 7.80
C LYS A 149 -8.50 -9.48 6.75
N ILE A 150 -9.39 -9.37 5.76
CA ILE A 150 -9.35 -8.27 4.78
C ILE A 150 -9.42 -6.91 5.49
N ILE A 151 -10.36 -6.75 6.43
CA ILE A 151 -10.52 -5.53 7.24
C ILE A 151 -9.26 -5.27 8.06
N PHE A 152 -8.81 -6.26 8.82
CA PHE A 152 -7.63 -6.17 9.67
C PHE A 152 -6.39 -5.77 8.87
N LEU A 153 -6.14 -6.44 7.74
CA LEU A 153 -4.98 -6.20 6.90
C LEU A 153 -4.98 -4.77 6.35
N LYS A 154 -6.11 -4.31 5.82
CA LYS A 154 -6.25 -2.92 5.36
C LYS A 154 -5.98 -1.95 6.52
N ASP A 155 -6.63 -2.11 7.67
CA ASP A 155 -6.53 -1.13 8.76
C ASP A 155 -5.16 -1.09 9.45
N ASN A 156 -4.40 -2.19 9.44
CA ASN A 156 -3.10 -2.25 10.12
C ASN A 156 -1.91 -2.01 9.19
N TYR A 157 -2.00 -2.37 7.91
CA TYR A 157 -0.87 -2.28 6.97
C TYR A 157 -1.11 -1.34 5.79
N LEU A 158 -2.36 -0.98 5.49
CA LEU A 158 -2.73 -0.07 4.40
C LEU A 158 -3.64 1.07 4.89
N ASP A 159 -3.41 1.55 6.11
CA ASP A 159 -4.18 2.62 6.73
C ASP A 159 -4.08 3.97 5.97
N PHE A 160 -3.07 4.09 5.10
CA PHE A 160 -2.84 5.20 4.19
C PHE A 160 -3.74 5.18 2.95
N VAL A 161 -4.38 4.04 2.64
CA VAL A 161 -5.34 3.92 1.54
C VAL A 161 -6.65 4.58 1.96
N SER A 162 -6.95 5.71 1.32
CA SER A 162 -8.17 6.47 1.58
C SER A 162 -9.41 5.72 1.09
N LEU A 163 -10.49 5.77 1.86
CA LEU A 163 -11.77 5.20 1.47
C LEU A 163 -12.48 6.10 0.44
N SER A 164 -12.71 5.56 -0.76
CA SER A 164 -13.49 6.17 -1.86
C SER A 164 -14.99 5.97 -1.68
N ASN A 165 -15.87 6.67 -2.41
CA ASN A 165 -17.30 6.34 -2.41
C ASN A 165 -17.54 4.91 -2.91
N PHE A 166 -18.45 4.18 -2.26
CA PHE A 166 -18.68 2.77 -2.57
C PHE A 166 -19.84 2.61 -3.54
N ASN A 167 -19.56 2.06 -4.72
CA ASN A 167 -20.56 1.57 -5.63
C ASN A 167 -20.29 0.09 -5.95
N ILE A 168 -21.31 -0.74 -5.83
CA ILE A 168 -21.20 -2.18 -6.11
C ILE A 168 -21.05 -2.43 -7.61
N GLU A 169 -21.69 -1.59 -8.43
CA GLU A 169 -21.69 -1.75 -9.89
C GLU A 169 -20.30 -1.47 -10.50
N ASP A 170 -19.47 -0.68 -9.80
CA ASP A 170 -18.17 -0.24 -10.29
C ASP A 170 -17.01 -1.15 -9.84
N ILE A 171 -17.29 -2.22 -9.08
CA ILE A 171 -16.24 -3.11 -8.52
C ILE A 171 -15.37 -3.71 -9.62
N ASP A 172 -15.97 -4.09 -10.75
CA ASP A 172 -15.24 -4.68 -11.87
C ASP A 172 -14.57 -3.67 -12.81
N SER A 173 -14.96 -2.38 -12.73
CA SER A 173 -14.38 -1.30 -13.55
C SER A 173 -13.28 -0.52 -12.83
N ALA A 174 -13.09 -0.74 -11.52
CA ALA A 174 -12.06 -0.06 -10.75
C ALA A 174 -10.67 -0.55 -11.18
N ASN A 175 -9.91 0.32 -11.83
CA ASN A 175 -8.51 0.05 -12.21
C ASN A 175 -7.53 0.63 -11.18
N ASP A 176 -7.96 1.59 -10.37
CA ASP A 176 -7.15 2.20 -9.33
C ASP A 176 -7.06 1.28 -8.12
N TRP A 177 -5.84 0.93 -7.71
CA TRP A 177 -5.64 -0.03 -6.65
C TRP A 177 -6.12 0.47 -5.28
N TYR A 178 -6.11 1.79 -5.02
CA TYR A 178 -6.70 2.36 -3.80
C TYR A 178 -8.21 2.13 -3.77
N GLU A 179 -8.86 2.28 -4.92
CA GLU A 179 -10.30 2.06 -5.07
C GLU A 179 -10.65 0.59 -4.90
N ILE A 180 -9.88 -0.32 -5.51
CA ILE A 180 -10.05 -1.78 -5.35
C ILE A 180 -9.96 -2.16 -3.87
N VAL A 181 -8.90 -1.75 -3.16
CA VAL A 181 -8.72 -2.05 -1.72
C VAL A 181 -9.84 -1.43 -0.89
N SER A 182 -10.24 -0.19 -1.17
CA SER A 182 -11.37 0.48 -0.51
C SER A 182 -12.68 -0.29 -0.72
N ASN A 183 -12.96 -0.75 -1.93
CA ASN A 183 -14.15 -1.52 -2.26
C ASN A 183 -14.15 -2.89 -1.57
N ASN A 184 -13.01 -3.58 -1.56
CA ASN A 184 -12.83 -4.86 -0.86
C ASN A 184 -13.08 -4.72 0.64
N TYR A 185 -12.53 -3.67 1.25
CA TYR A 185 -12.76 -3.33 2.65
C TYR A 185 -14.26 -3.08 2.93
N LYS A 186 -14.89 -2.19 2.15
CA LYS A 186 -16.29 -1.79 2.38
C LYS A 186 -17.28 -2.92 2.13
N MET A 187 -17.05 -3.74 1.12
CA MET A 187 -17.85 -4.94 0.90
C MET A 187 -17.71 -5.90 2.09
N SER A 188 -16.48 -6.13 2.57
CA SER A 188 -16.25 -7.01 3.72
C SER A 188 -16.99 -6.53 4.98
N VAL A 189 -16.91 -5.23 5.29
CA VAL A 189 -17.66 -4.62 6.41
C VAL A 189 -19.17 -4.75 6.20
N LYS A 190 -19.67 -4.41 5.02
CA LYS A 190 -21.11 -4.48 4.67
C LYS A 190 -21.67 -5.89 4.84
N ILE A 191 -20.89 -6.90 4.51
CA ILE A 191 -21.30 -8.31 4.58
C ILE A 191 -21.26 -8.81 6.03
N LEU A 192 -20.23 -8.47 6.79
CA LEU A 192 -20.14 -8.84 8.21
C LEU A 192 -21.24 -8.20 9.08
N ASN A 193 -21.77 -7.04 8.68
CA ASN A 193 -22.90 -6.39 9.36
C ASN A 193 -24.27 -7.06 9.09
N LYS A 194 -24.33 -8.18 8.36
CA LYS A 194 -25.56 -8.94 8.15
C LYS A 194 -25.84 -9.85 9.35
N VAL A 195 -27.11 -9.93 9.76
CA VAL A 195 -27.60 -10.69 10.93
C VAL A 195 -27.09 -12.14 10.97
N TYR A 196 -26.92 -12.80 9.81
CA TYR A 196 -26.40 -14.18 9.76
C TYR A 196 -25.01 -14.33 10.41
N PHE A 197 -24.16 -13.30 10.33
CA PHE A 197 -22.82 -13.33 10.89
C PHE A 197 -22.78 -13.10 12.40
N ASP A 198 -23.88 -12.67 13.02
CA ASP A 198 -23.96 -12.58 14.49
C ASP A 198 -23.99 -13.98 15.12
N GLU A 199 -24.59 -14.95 14.42
CA GLU A 199 -24.70 -16.35 14.87
C GLU A 199 -23.47 -17.21 14.52
N ILE A 200 -22.64 -16.79 13.57
CA ILE A 200 -21.45 -17.54 13.14
C ILE A 200 -20.29 -17.27 14.10
N GLU A 201 -19.63 -18.31 14.58
CA GLU A 201 -18.50 -18.18 15.50
C GLU A 201 -17.30 -17.48 14.82
N THR A 202 -16.61 -16.61 15.56
CA THR A 202 -15.32 -16.07 15.10
C THR A 202 -14.21 -17.01 15.52
N ILE A 203 -13.57 -17.64 14.54
CA ILE A 203 -12.44 -18.54 14.79
C ILE A 203 -11.11 -17.79 14.65
N GLU A 204 -10.14 -18.14 15.49
CA GLU A 204 -8.78 -17.59 15.42
C GLU A 204 -7.85 -18.46 14.57
N HIS A 205 -8.05 -19.79 14.62
CA HIS A 205 -7.22 -20.77 13.94
C HIS A 205 -8.03 -21.64 12.98
N ILE A 206 -7.62 -21.66 11.71
CA ILE A 206 -8.25 -22.47 10.69
C ILE A 206 -7.70 -23.89 10.72
N LYS A 207 -8.58 -24.85 11.02
CA LYS A 207 -8.30 -26.29 10.91
C LYS A 207 -8.54 -26.78 9.48
N SER A 208 -7.86 -27.86 9.04
CA SER A 208 -8.03 -28.44 7.70
C SER A 208 -9.47 -28.83 7.36
N LYS A 209 -10.32 -29.09 8.37
CA LYS A 209 -11.74 -29.39 8.17
C LYS A 209 -12.51 -28.22 7.53
N HIS A 210 -12.18 -26.97 7.84
CA HIS A 210 -12.87 -25.80 7.27
C HIS A 210 -12.63 -25.71 5.76
N ILE A 211 -11.36 -25.86 5.36
CA ILE A 211 -10.96 -25.87 3.94
C ILE A 211 -11.62 -27.05 3.20
N ARG A 212 -11.56 -28.26 3.78
CA ARG A 212 -12.17 -29.46 3.17
C ARG A 212 -13.69 -29.32 3.01
N LYS A 213 -14.39 -28.69 3.96
CA LYS A 213 -15.83 -28.45 3.89
C LYS A 213 -16.17 -27.48 2.77
N CYS A 214 -15.39 -26.42 2.60
CA CYS A 214 -15.53 -25.51 1.46
C CYS A 214 -15.36 -26.22 0.11
N TYR A 215 -14.33 -27.07 -0.05
CA TYR A 215 -14.13 -27.82 -1.30
C TYR A 215 -15.17 -28.92 -1.55
N LYS A 216 -15.86 -29.41 -0.52
CA LYS A 216 -16.92 -30.40 -0.65
C LYS A 216 -18.33 -29.80 -0.72
N ASN A 217 -18.47 -28.49 -0.53
CA ASN A 217 -19.77 -27.85 -0.57
C ASN A 217 -20.33 -27.90 -2.00
N ARG A 218 -21.64 -28.14 -2.12
CA ARG A 218 -22.32 -28.20 -3.43
C ARG A 218 -22.36 -26.84 -4.12
N ASN A 219 -22.35 -25.76 -3.34
CA ASN A 219 -22.23 -24.41 -3.85
C ASN A 219 -20.74 -24.11 -4.12
N THR A 220 -20.38 -24.04 -5.39
CA THR A 220 -19.00 -23.86 -5.86
C THR A 220 -18.39 -22.53 -5.44
N PHE A 221 -19.20 -21.54 -5.02
CA PHE A 221 -18.71 -20.30 -4.44
C PHE A 221 -17.86 -20.52 -3.18
N TYR A 222 -18.09 -21.59 -2.42
CA TYR A 222 -17.24 -21.92 -1.29
C TYR A 222 -15.83 -22.36 -1.71
N HIS A 223 -15.63 -22.85 -2.93
CA HIS A 223 -14.28 -23.14 -3.44
C HIS A 223 -13.46 -21.86 -3.58
N ILE A 224 -14.09 -20.74 -3.98
CA ILE A 224 -13.44 -19.42 -4.09
C ILE A 224 -12.97 -18.95 -2.71
N ILE A 225 -13.78 -19.15 -1.66
CA ILE A 225 -13.41 -18.86 -0.26
C ILE A 225 -12.18 -19.67 0.14
N ALA A 226 -12.15 -20.97 -0.17
CA ALA A 226 -11.00 -21.81 0.12
C ALA A 226 -9.74 -21.37 -0.62
N ASN A 227 -9.85 -20.98 -1.89
CA ASN A 227 -8.71 -20.49 -2.68
C ASN A 227 -8.14 -19.18 -2.11
N ALA A 228 -9.00 -18.22 -1.76
CA ALA A 228 -8.56 -16.98 -1.10
C ALA A 228 -7.88 -17.27 0.25
N TYR A 229 -8.36 -18.26 1.01
CA TYR A 229 -7.69 -18.69 2.24
C TYR A 229 -6.34 -19.35 1.98
N ARG A 230 -6.21 -20.18 0.93
CA ARG A 230 -4.92 -20.80 0.58
C ARG A 230 -3.88 -19.75 0.22
N LEU A 231 -4.26 -18.72 -0.51
CA LEU A 231 -3.35 -17.61 -0.79
C LEU A 231 -2.94 -16.88 0.49
N TYR A 232 -3.92 -16.61 1.38
CA TYR A 232 -3.64 -16.02 2.69
C TYR A 232 -2.68 -16.87 3.54
N GLU A 233 -2.90 -18.19 3.58
CA GLU A 233 -2.07 -19.16 4.31
C GLU A 233 -0.63 -19.13 3.79
N ARG A 234 -0.43 -19.24 2.46
CA ARG A 234 0.90 -19.16 1.82
C ARG A 234 1.62 -17.86 2.19
N LEU A 235 0.96 -16.71 2.04
CA LEU A 235 1.60 -15.41 2.23
C LEU A 235 1.88 -15.08 3.71
N PHE A 236 0.93 -15.32 4.60
CA PHE A 236 0.97 -14.80 5.98
C PHE A 236 1.29 -15.85 7.05
N ILE A 237 1.03 -17.14 6.79
CA ILE A 237 1.29 -18.22 7.76
C ILE A 237 2.56 -18.97 7.39
N GLU A 238 2.66 -19.42 6.14
CA GLU A 238 3.83 -20.16 5.64
C GLU A 238 5.00 -19.24 5.28
N ASN A 239 4.74 -17.94 5.16
CA ASN A 239 5.72 -16.93 4.79
C ASN A 239 6.39 -17.23 3.44
N ASP A 240 5.62 -17.76 2.48
CA ASP A 240 6.11 -18.14 1.16
C ASP A 240 6.41 -16.89 0.31
N LEU A 241 7.69 -16.51 0.29
CA LEU A 241 8.20 -15.38 -0.46
C LEU A 241 8.16 -15.60 -1.98
N ASN A 242 8.14 -16.85 -2.46
CA ASN A 242 8.02 -17.14 -3.89
C ASN A 242 6.62 -16.80 -4.39
N THR A 243 5.58 -17.12 -3.61
CA THR A 243 4.21 -16.70 -3.91
C THR A 243 4.10 -15.18 -4.04
N LEU A 244 4.72 -14.45 -3.11
CA LEU A 244 4.73 -12.99 -3.15
C LEU A 244 5.46 -12.46 -4.38
N LYS A 245 6.61 -13.05 -4.71
CA LYS A 245 7.36 -12.71 -5.91
C LYS A 245 6.53 -12.92 -7.18
N GLU A 246 5.86 -14.07 -7.32
CA GLU A 246 4.95 -14.36 -8.44
C GLU A 246 3.84 -13.32 -8.56
N LEU A 247 3.21 -12.93 -7.44
CA LEU A 247 2.17 -11.90 -7.44
C LEU A 247 2.69 -10.52 -7.87
N ILE A 248 3.90 -10.15 -7.46
CA ILE A 248 4.52 -8.88 -7.85
C ILE A 248 4.96 -8.90 -9.31
N GLU A 249 5.55 -10.02 -9.76
CA GLU A 249 6.06 -10.18 -11.12
C GLU A 249 4.95 -10.18 -12.17
N THR A 250 3.75 -10.59 -11.79
CA THR A 250 2.55 -10.61 -12.65
C THR A 250 1.68 -9.36 -12.51
N ARG A 251 1.87 -8.55 -11.45
CA ARG A 251 1.02 -7.41 -11.16
C ARG A 251 1.79 -6.26 -10.56
N LEU A 252 1.86 -5.16 -11.29
CA LEU A 252 2.44 -3.91 -10.79
C LEU A 252 1.43 -2.79 -10.69
N ILE A 253 1.72 -1.86 -9.80
CA ILE A 253 1.02 -0.58 -9.70
C ILE A 253 1.78 0.41 -10.58
N LYS A 254 1.14 0.86 -11.67
CA LYS A 254 1.69 1.85 -12.59
C LYS A 254 1.50 3.26 -12.03
N VAL A 255 2.58 4.05 -12.08
CA VAL A 255 2.53 5.50 -11.85
C VAL A 255 1.83 6.15 -13.04
N VAL A 256 0.74 6.88 -12.80
CA VAL A 256 -0.07 7.49 -13.87
C VAL A 256 0.29 8.95 -14.09
N ASN A 257 0.71 9.65 -13.04
CA ASN A 257 1.01 11.07 -13.11
C ASN A 257 2.43 11.28 -13.66
N PRO A 258 2.62 12.01 -14.78
CA PRO A 258 3.94 12.24 -15.38
C PRO A 258 4.94 12.95 -14.48
N ASP A 259 4.50 13.96 -13.71
CA ASP A 259 5.37 14.69 -12.77
C ASP A 259 5.86 13.74 -11.67
N LYS A 260 4.95 12.93 -11.10
CA LYS A 260 5.28 11.94 -10.07
C LYS A 260 6.19 10.83 -10.61
N LEU A 261 5.95 10.38 -11.85
CA LEU A 261 6.82 9.41 -12.50
C LEU A 261 8.23 9.96 -12.66
N TYR A 262 8.37 11.24 -13.03
CA TYR A 262 9.69 11.86 -13.14
C TYR A 262 10.38 12.03 -11.78
N GLU A 263 9.65 12.39 -10.73
CA GLU A 263 10.19 12.40 -9.35
C GLU A 263 10.75 11.03 -8.95
N ILE A 264 9.98 9.96 -9.17
CA ILE A 264 10.37 8.59 -8.83
C ILE A 264 11.53 8.10 -9.70
N TYR A 265 11.52 8.50 -10.97
CA TYR A 265 12.62 8.25 -11.89
C TYR A 265 13.94 8.81 -11.33
N ILE A 266 13.95 10.09 -10.95
CA ILE A 266 15.11 10.74 -10.35
C ILE A 266 15.50 10.07 -9.03
N PHE A 267 14.52 9.74 -8.18
CA PHE A 267 14.74 9.06 -6.91
C PHE A 267 15.45 7.71 -7.07
N PHE A 268 14.93 6.81 -7.92
CA PHE A 268 15.56 5.49 -8.13
C PHE A 268 16.92 5.59 -8.81
N ASN A 269 17.11 6.56 -9.72
CA ASN A 269 18.41 6.78 -10.36
C ASN A 269 19.53 7.17 -9.39
N LEU A 270 19.22 7.65 -8.17
CA LEU A 270 20.24 7.94 -7.15
C LEU A 270 20.94 6.68 -6.63
N PHE A 271 20.31 5.51 -6.71
CA PHE A 271 20.84 4.29 -6.10
C PHE A 271 20.71 3.03 -6.94
N LYS A 272 20.14 3.10 -8.15
CA LYS A 272 19.90 1.92 -9.00
C LYS A 272 21.15 1.08 -9.32
N ASP A 273 22.30 1.73 -9.44
CA ASP A 273 23.57 1.07 -9.77
C ASP A 273 24.38 0.65 -8.52
N LEU A 274 23.82 0.86 -7.31
CA LEU A 274 24.44 0.49 -6.05
C LEU A 274 24.07 -0.93 -5.62
N LYS A 275 24.95 -1.53 -4.83
CA LYS A 275 24.70 -2.82 -4.16
C LYS A 275 24.39 -2.60 -2.68
N ASP A 276 23.78 -3.61 -2.06
CA ASP A 276 23.51 -3.64 -0.61
C ASP A 276 22.67 -2.45 -0.10
N VAL A 277 21.69 -2.04 -0.92
CA VAL A 277 20.76 -0.96 -0.59
C VAL A 277 19.62 -1.49 0.27
N ASN A 278 19.38 -0.85 1.42
CA ASN A 278 18.24 -1.16 2.28
C ASN A 278 17.01 -0.38 1.80
N TYR A 279 16.16 -1.06 1.05
CA TYR A 279 14.98 -0.46 0.43
C TYR A 279 13.84 -0.23 1.44
N ARG A 280 12.94 0.69 1.08
CA ARG A 280 11.69 1.00 1.78
C ARG A 280 10.56 1.10 0.76
N VAL A 281 9.35 0.75 1.19
CA VAL A 281 8.16 0.87 0.34
C VAL A 281 7.63 2.30 0.36
N LEU A 282 7.21 2.79 -0.80
CA LEU A 282 6.76 4.15 -1.07
C LEU A 282 5.22 4.27 -1.05
N HIS A 283 4.61 4.55 0.11
CA HIS A 283 3.18 4.79 0.35
C HIS A 283 2.89 6.00 1.28
N SER A 284 1.82 6.79 1.07
CA SER A 284 1.65 8.18 1.57
C SER A 284 1.79 8.51 3.08
N LYS A 285 1.98 7.52 3.96
CA LYS A 285 2.23 7.71 5.41
C LYS A 285 3.59 7.19 5.88
N GLY A 286 4.39 6.62 4.98
CA GLY A 286 5.67 5.99 5.29
C GLY A 286 6.81 7.00 5.45
N ASP A 287 7.82 6.61 6.23
CA ASP A 287 9.15 7.21 6.19
C ASP A 287 9.95 6.53 5.06
N TYR A 288 10.20 7.28 4.00
CA TYR A 288 10.82 6.80 2.77
C TYR A 288 12.33 6.97 2.78
N SER A 289 12.94 6.38 3.78
CA SER A 289 14.39 6.44 4.00
C SER A 289 15.07 5.19 3.45
N THR A 290 15.47 5.21 2.18
CA THR A 290 16.36 4.18 1.62
C THR A 290 17.79 4.51 2.03
N ASN A 291 18.55 3.53 2.52
CA ASN A 291 19.92 3.78 2.98
C ASN A 291 20.92 2.76 2.50
N PHE A 292 22.16 3.21 2.37
CA PHE A 292 23.32 2.43 1.95
C PHE A 292 24.60 3.09 2.49
N ILE A 293 25.74 2.42 2.34
CA ILE A 293 27.04 2.93 2.78
C ILE A 293 27.94 3.16 1.56
N ILE A 294 28.53 4.35 1.47
CA ILE A 294 29.56 4.70 0.47
C ILE A 294 30.72 5.34 1.22
N ASP A 295 31.95 4.88 0.99
CA ASP A 295 33.18 5.47 1.54
C ASP A 295 33.12 5.67 3.07
N ASN A 296 32.59 4.69 3.81
CA ASN A 296 32.32 4.72 5.26
C ASN A 296 31.36 5.82 5.74
N VAL A 297 30.60 6.41 4.82
CA VAL A 297 29.52 7.36 5.11
C VAL A 297 28.19 6.65 4.91
N LYS A 298 27.33 6.72 5.92
CA LYS A 298 25.95 6.23 5.79
C LYS A 298 25.15 7.29 5.05
N VAL A 299 24.58 6.91 3.91
CA VAL A 299 23.75 7.77 3.08
C VAL A 299 22.30 7.33 3.24
N THR A 300 21.41 8.25 3.58
CA THR A 300 19.97 8.01 3.67
C THR A 300 19.25 8.95 2.72
N ILE A 301 18.53 8.41 1.74
CA ILE A 301 17.73 9.17 0.79
C ILE A 301 16.27 9.12 1.24
N HIS A 302 15.74 10.28 1.59
CA HIS A 302 14.39 10.55 2.02
C HIS A 302 13.56 11.06 0.84
N TYR A 303 12.48 10.38 0.45
CA TYR A 303 11.57 10.84 -0.61
C TYR A 303 10.32 11.49 -0.01
N GLN A 304 9.94 12.72 -0.36
CA GLN A 304 8.75 13.43 0.17
C GLN A 304 8.62 13.44 1.72
N PHE A 305 9.73 13.20 2.42
CA PHE A 305 9.81 13.11 3.87
C PHE A 305 10.89 14.06 4.37
N THR A 306 10.56 14.85 5.40
CA THR A 306 11.51 15.78 6.02
C THR A 306 12.04 15.18 7.33
N PRO A 307 13.34 14.86 7.43
CA PRO A 307 13.96 14.37 8.66
C PRO A 307 13.66 15.25 9.87
N ASN A 308 13.55 14.63 11.05
CA ASN A 308 13.24 15.35 12.29
C ASN A 308 14.22 16.50 12.58
N THR A 309 15.50 16.32 12.26
CA THR A 309 16.54 17.34 12.39
C THR A 309 16.17 18.62 11.61
N LEU A 310 15.77 18.47 10.35
CA LEU A 310 15.33 19.59 9.50
C LEU A 310 13.96 20.13 9.93
N ASN A 311 13.05 19.26 10.35
CA ASN A 311 11.71 19.63 10.81
C ASN A 311 11.73 20.51 12.08
N ASN A 312 12.72 20.30 12.95
CA ASN A 312 12.88 21.07 14.18
C ASN A 312 13.43 22.48 13.96
N VAL A 313 14.21 22.68 12.88
CA VAL A 313 14.83 23.97 12.56
C VAL A 313 14.07 24.79 11.53
N SER A 314 12.98 24.26 10.97
CA SER A 314 12.16 24.94 9.95
C SER A 314 11.63 26.29 10.43
N GLU A 315 12.13 27.36 9.81
CA GLU A 315 11.67 28.72 10.01
C GLU A 315 10.22 28.90 9.52
N TYR A 316 9.86 28.28 8.40
CA TYR A 316 8.50 28.29 7.85
C TYR A 316 7.49 27.75 8.87
N LYS A 317 7.76 26.58 9.46
CA LYS A 317 6.92 25.98 10.49
C LYS A 317 6.82 26.87 11.72
N LYS A 318 7.93 27.49 12.14
CA LYS A 318 7.96 28.43 13.27
C LYS A 318 7.08 29.66 13.00
N ILE A 319 7.17 30.24 11.81
CA ILE A 319 6.33 31.38 11.40
C ILE A 319 4.86 30.98 11.46
N LEU A 320 4.44 29.88 10.82
CA LEU A 320 3.03 29.45 10.83
C LEU A 320 2.47 29.27 12.25
N LYS A 321 3.26 28.66 13.15
CA LYS A 321 2.87 28.48 14.56
C LYS A 321 2.62 29.81 15.27
N ASN A 322 3.43 30.84 15.00
CA ASN A 322 3.28 32.16 15.62
C ASN A 322 1.97 32.86 15.21
N TYR A 323 1.33 32.41 14.12
CA TYR A 323 0.04 32.91 13.64
C TYR A 323 -1.11 31.90 13.84
N GLU A 324 -0.90 30.86 14.65
CA GLU A 324 -1.90 29.81 14.92
C GLU A 324 -2.42 29.09 13.65
N ILE A 325 -1.61 29.10 12.58
CA ILE A 325 -1.90 28.36 11.36
C ILE A 325 -1.37 26.93 11.52
N THR A 326 -2.15 25.93 11.09
CA THR A 326 -1.74 24.52 11.09
C THR A 326 -0.37 24.38 10.42
N ALA A 327 0.64 24.05 11.22
CA ALA A 327 2.04 24.13 10.82
C ALA A 327 2.60 22.75 10.45
N HIS A 328 2.80 22.54 9.16
CA HIS A 328 3.56 21.43 8.60
C HIS A 328 4.79 21.97 7.88
N THR A 329 5.89 21.22 7.91
CA THR A 329 7.04 21.53 7.05
C THR A 329 6.66 21.39 5.60
N ARG A 330 7.19 22.26 4.76
CA ARG A 330 7.13 22.06 3.33
C ARG A 330 8.22 21.04 2.98
N SER A 331 7.84 19.81 2.64
CA SER A 331 8.81 18.79 2.23
C SER A 331 9.32 19.08 0.81
N PRO A 332 10.64 19.06 0.58
CA PRO A 332 11.21 18.87 -0.75
C PRO A 332 10.85 17.49 -1.32
N ASP A 333 11.07 17.31 -2.62
CA ASP A 333 10.79 16.02 -3.28
C ASP A 333 11.76 14.94 -2.79
N ILE A 334 13.05 15.25 -2.65
CA ILE A 334 14.08 14.34 -2.14
C ILE A 334 15.02 15.10 -1.20
N ILE A 335 15.42 14.46 -0.10
CA ILE A 335 16.49 14.91 0.79
C ILE A 335 17.48 13.76 0.94
N ILE A 336 18.77 14.03 0.73
CA ILE A 336 19.85 13.08 1.00
C ILE A 336 20.53 13.52 2.29
N GLU A 337 20.60 12.60 3.25
CA GLU A 337 21.32 12.74 4.50
C GLU A 337 22.61 11.92 4.46
N PHE A 338 23.73 12.54 4.80
CA PHE A 338 25.03 11.91 4.95
C PHE A 338 25.42 11.90 6.42
N GLU A 339 25.62 10.74 7.00
CA GLU A 339 26.08 10.58 8.38
C GLU A 339 27.56 10.17 8.38
N LYS A 340 28.41 11.05 8.92
CA LYS A 340 29.85 10.82 9.09
C LYS A 340 30.30 11.34 10.45
N GLU A 341 31.01 10.51 11.22
CA GLU A 341 31.57 10.90 12.53
C GLU A 341 30.54 11.56 13.48
N CYS A 342 29.34 11.00 13.55
CA CYS A 342 28.20 11.52 14.34
C CYS A 342 27.68 12.90 13.91
N LYS A 343 28.06 13.39 12.72
CA LYS A 343 27.49 14.58 12.09
C LYS A 343 26.62 14.19 10.90
N SER A 344 25.49 14.88 10.77
CA SER A 344 24.61 14.77 9.61
C SER A 344 24.80 15.96 8.68
N TYR A 345 24.84 15.69 7.38
CA TYR A 345 24.87 16.67 6.30
C TYR A 345 23.69 16.43 5.37
N TYR A 346 23.15 17.48 4.76
CA TYR A 346 21.94 17.37 3.95
C TYR A 346 22.12 17.99 2.58
N ARG A 347 21.64 17.28 1.56
CA ARG A 347 21.47 17.75 0.18
C ARG A 347 20.00 17.67 -0.18
N ILE A 348 19.45 18.74 -0.73
CA ILE A 348 18.05 18.80 -1.14
C ILE A 348 17.99 18.65 -2.65
N ILE A 349 17.05 17.86 -3.15
CA ILE A 349 16.78 17.71 -4.58
C ILE A 349 15.29 17.97 -4.81
N GLU A 350 15.00 18.96 -5.65
CA GLU A 350 13.67 19.29 -6.14
C GLU A 350 13.59 18.87 -7.61
N VAL A 351 12.50 18.24 -8.02
CA VAL A 351 12.35 17.68 -9.35
C VAL A 351 11.21 18.39 -10.09
N LYS A 352 11.47 18.80 -11.33
CA LYS A 352 10.44 19.38 -12.20
C LYS A 352 10.43 18.76 -13.59
N ASN A 353 9.34 18.08 -13.89
CA ASN A 353 9.05 17.60 -15.24
C ASN A 353 8.64 18.79 -16.16
N SER A 354 9.63 19.56 -16.61
CA SER A 354 9.41 20.62 -17.58
C SER A 354 10.72 21.04 -18.25
N SER A 355 10.61 21.52 -19.49
CA SER A 355 11.68 22.25 -20.19
C SER A 355 11.36 23.74 -20.37
N LYS A 356 10.29 24.25 -19.74
CA LYS A 356 9.88 25.65 -19.89
C LYS A 356 10.59 26.55 -18.88
N THR A 357 11.29 27.57 -19.37
CA THR A 357 12.08 28.51 -18.54
C THR A 357 11.26 29.22 -17.45
N SER A 358 9.99 29.55 -17.72
CA SER A 358 9.11 30.18 -16.73
C SER A 358 8.84 29.31 -15.52
N TYR A 359 8.63 28.00 -15.72
CA TYR A 359 8.45 27.03 -14.64
C TYR A 359 9.75 26.83 -13.87
N ILE A 360 10.88 26.74 -14.56
CA ILE A 360 12.21 26.58 -13.96
C ILE A 360 12.51 27.76 -13.03
N ARG A 361 12.23 28.99 -13.48
CA ARG A 361 12.40 30.20 -12.66
C ARG A 361 11.57 30.16 -11.38
N ASN A 362 10.31 29.73 -11.48
CA ASN A 362 9.44 29.62 -10.30
C ASN A 362 9.91 28.51 -9.33
N SER A 363 10.38 27.38 -9.86
CA SER A 363 10.97 26.31 -9.05
C SER A 363 12.27 26.74 -8.37
N LEU A 364 13.07 27.60 -9.00
CA LEU A 364 14.27 28.17 -8.37
C LEU A 364 13.92 28.98 -7.11
N TYR A 365 12.85 29.81 -7.16
CA TYR A 365 12.35 30.50 -5.97
C TYR A 365 11.90 29.54 -4.86
N LYS A 366 11.25 28.43 -5.23
CA LYS A 366 10.85 27.38 -4.26
C LYS A 366 12.08 26.78 -3.57
N VAL A 367 13.12 26.47 -4.34
CA VAL A 367 14.40 25.94 -3.84
C VAL A 367 15.13 26.91 -2.92
N MET A 368 15.19 28.20 -3.28
CA MET A 368 15.71 29.25 -2.39
C MET A 368 14.93 29.33 -1.07
N GLY A 369 13.62 29.09 -1.13
CA GLY A 369 12.77 28.96 0.05
C GLY A 369 13.23 27.85 0.99
N TYR A 370 13.56 26.66 0.47
CA TYR A 370 14.08 25.55 1.28
C TYR A 370 15.44 25.86 1.91
N TYR A 371 16.35 26.50 1.16
CA TYR A 371 17.64 26.94 1.69
C TYR A 371 17.45 27.85 2.91
N LYS A 372 16.51 28.80 2.82
CA LYS A 372 16.22 29.71 3.92
C LYS A 372 15.52 29.00 5.09
N ASP A 373 14.51 28.19 4.80
CA ASP A 373 13.69 27.48 5.79
C ASP A 373 14.55 26.63 6.74
N PHE A 374 15.55 25.93 6.21
CA PHE A 374 16.40 25.02 6.97
C PHE A 374 17.75 25.62 7.40
N GLU A 375 17.99 26.92 7.19
CA GLU A 375 19.27 27.57 7.51
C GLU A 375 19.67 27.44 8.99
N GLY A 376 18.68 27.31 9.88
CA GLY A 376 18.89 27.13 11.32
C GLY A 376 19.67 25.88 11.71
N ILE A 377 19.84 24.91 10.80
CA ILE A 377 20.61 23.69 11.06
C ILE A 377 22.09 23.97 11.38
N LYS A 378 22.63 25.10 10.89
CA LYS A 378 24.00 25.56 11.18
C LYS A 378 24.25 25.81 12.67
N ASN A 379 23.19 25.99 13.44
CA ASN A 379 23.26 26.27 14.88
C ASN A 379 23.13 25.00 15.75
N THR A 380 23.22 23.80 15.15
CA THR A 380 23.10 22.53 15.86
C THR A 380 24.46 21.83 16.00
N ASP A 381 24.73 21.26 17.18
CA ASP A 381 26.03 20.63 17.49
C ASP A 381 26.32 19.38 16.63
N ASN A 382 25.28 18.79 16.04
CA ASN A 382 25.34 17.56 15.24
C ASN A 382 25.43 17.82 13.72
N PHE A 383 25.63 19.07 13.29
CA PHE A 383 25.76 19.44 11.89
C PHE A 383 27.19 19.86 11.57
N GLY A 384 27.75 19.31 10.49
CA GLY A 384 28.97 19.87 9.92
C GLY A 384 28.62 20.84 8.80
N PHE A 385 29.16 22.06 8.84
CA PHE A 385 29.01 23.00 7.73
C PHE A 385 29.84 22.51 6.54
N VAL A 386 29.22 22.34 5.37
CA VAL A 386 29.96 22.10 4.14
C VAL A 386 29.31 22.91 3.04
N GLU A 387 30.09 23.83 2.49
CA GLU A 387 29.73 24.62 1.33
C GLU A 387 29.53 23.74 0.07
N ASN A 388 29.87 22.44 0.16
CA ASN A 388 29.88 21.45 -0.93
C ASN A 388 28.58 20.62 -1.07
N PHE A 389 27.52 20.89 -0.29
CA PHE A 389 26.21 20.23 -0.47
C PHE A 389 25.21 21.19 -1.12
N PRO A 390 25.24 21.33 -2.46
CA PRO A 390 24.31 22.21 -3.15
C PRO A 390 22.88 21.69 -3.05
N ILE A 391 21.90 22.60 -3.03
CA ILE A 391 20.52 22.23 -3.36
C ILE A 391 20.41 22.08 -4.88
N VAL A 392 19.83 20.98 -5.32
CA VAL A 392 19.73 20.62 -6.74
C VAL A 392 18.30 20.80 -7.22
N LEU A 393 18.11 21.61 -8.26
CA LEU A 393 16.89 21.62 -9.05
C LEU A 393 17.10 20.77 -10.30
N VAL A 394 16.40 19.64 -10.39
CA VAL A 394 16.47 18.75 -11.55
C VAL A 394 15.30 19.04 -12.47
N THR A 395 15.58 19.47 -13.69
CA THR A 395 14.56 19.72 -14.72
C THR A 395 14.58 18.60 -15.76
N TRP A 396 13.52 18.45 -16.55
CA TRP A 396 13.58 17.54 -17.70
C TRP A 396 14.61 18.04 -18.74
N GLY A 397 14.56 19.34 -19.02
CA GLY A 397 15.42 20.03 -19.97
C GLY A 397 15.28 21.55 -19.85
N GLY A 398 15.49 22.27 -20.95
CA GLY A 398 15.23 23.71 -21.04
C GLY A 398 16.31 24.61 -20.44
N ILE A 399 17.44 24.05 -20.04
CA ILE A 399 18.63 24.77 -19.58
C ILE A 399 19.86 24.31 -20.35
N ASN A 400 20.85 25.20 -20.46
CA ASN A 400 22.19 24.89 -20.94
C ASN A 400 23.19 25.49 -19.95
N ILE A 401 24.11 24.66 -19.47
CA ILE A 401 25.26 25.10 -18.69
C ILE A 401 26.26 25.79 -19.66
N LYS A 402 26.82 26.93 -19.25
CA LYS A 402 27.82 27.65 -20.07
C LYS A 402 29.15 26.87 -20.05
N GLU A 403 29.88 26.88 -21.18
CA GLU A 403 31.12 26.07 -21.36
C GLU A 403 32.19 26.25 -20.27
N ASN A 404 32.27 27.43 -19.63
CA ASN A 404 33.27 27.74 -18.60
C ASN A 404 32.65 27.99 -17.23
N TYR A 405 31.54 27.32 -16.92
CA TYR A 405 30.84 27.45 -15.64
C TYR A 405 30.65 26.07 -15.02
N ASP A 406 31.26 25.85 -13.85
CA ASP A 406 31.01 24.66 -13.05
C ASP A 406 29.88 24.95 -12.05
N PRO A 407 28.68 24.37 -12.24
CA PRO A 407 27.58 24.60 -11.31
C PRO A 407 27.89 24.10 -9.90
N PHE A 408 28.78 23.12 -9.72
CA PHE A 408 29.07 22.55 -8.39
C PHE A 408 29.83 23.49 -7.45
N GLU A 409 30.28 24.65 -7.94
CA GLU A 409 30.81 25.74 -7.11
C GLU A 409 29.69 26.57 -6.42
N ASP A 410 28.44 26.45 -6.88
CA ASP A 410 27.31 27.21 -6.35
C ASP A 410 26.52 26.46 -5.26
N LYS A 411 25.88 27.21 -4.36
CA LYS A 411 25.02 26.66 -3.29
C LYS A 411 23.70 26.09 -3.82
N ILE A 412 23.26 26.55 -4.98
CA ILE A 412 22.02 26.09 -5.64
C ILE A 412 22.37 25.82 -7.09
N ILE A 413 22.15 24.60 -7.54
CA ILE A 413 22.47 24.15 -8.89
C ILE A 413 21.21 23.75 -9.65
N ILE A 414 21.23 23.93 -10.96
CA ILE A 414 20.16 23.49 -11.85
C ILE A 414 20.78 22.53 -12.85
N LEU A 415 20.25 21.31 -12.91
CA LEU A 415 20.70 20.26 -13.83
C LEU A 415 19.51 19.79 -14.67
N ASN A 416 19.72 19.61 -15.97
CA ASN A 416 18.76 18.85 -16.77
C ASN A 416 18.90 17.34 -16.47
N ARG A 417 18.00 16.53 -17.02
CA ARG A 417 17.99 15.08 -16.78
C ARG A 417 19.34 14.42 -17.08
N ASN A 418 19.96 14.73 -18.22
CA ASN A 418 21.19 14.06 -18.63
C ASN A 418 22.36 14.50 -17.75
N GLU A 419 22.48 15.80 -17.47
CA GLU A 419 23.47 16.35 -16.55
C GLU A 419 23.35 15.78 -15.14
N PHE A 420 22.11 15.56 -14.66
CA PHE A 420 21.87 14.89 -13.38
C PHE A 420 22.39 13.45 -13.40
N LEU A 421 22.01 12.66 -14.41
CA LEU A 421 22.43 11.26 -14.54
C LEU A 421 23.95 11.12 -14.63
N ASP A 422 24.60 11.99 -15.40
CA ASP A 422 26.06 12.00 -15.57
C ASP A 422 26.80 12.38 -14.27
N ASN A 423 26.12 12.99 -13.30
CA ASN A 423 26.72 13.44 -12.03
C ASN A 423 26.12 12.77 -10.78
N VAL A 424 25.33 11.69 -10.91
CA VAL A 424 24.74 10.98 -9.75
C VAL A 424 25.78 10.61 -8.71
N GLU A 425 26.94 10.09 -9.13
CA GLU A 425 28.00 9.69 -8.21
C GLU A 425 28.49 10.85 -7.32
N LYS A 426 28.62 12.06 -7.89
CA LYS A 426 28.96 13.27 -7.12
C LYS A 426 27.83 13.67 -6.16
N LEU A 427 26.58 13.45 -6.56
CA LEU A 427 25.39 13.79 -5.79
C LEU A 427 25.10 12.83 -4.62
N ILE A 428 25.68 11.63 -4.62
CA ILE A 428 25.51 10.65 -3.53
C ILE A 428 26.77 10.45 -2.69
N LYS A 429 27.86 11.16 -2.99
CA LYS A 429 29.09 11.16 -2.19
C LYS A 429 29.17 12.39 -1.28
N CYS A 430 29.77 12.17 -0.11
CA CYS A 430 30.13 13.19 0.85
C CYS A 430 31.60 13.58 0.61
N ASN A 431 31.82 14.50 -0.33
CA ASN A 431 33.16 15.02 -0.70
C ASN A 431 33.51 16.33 0.00
#